data_AF-A0AA84ZCV5-F1
#
_entry.id   AF-A0AA84ZCV5-F1
#
_cell.length_a   1.000
_cell.length_b   1.000
_cell.length_c   1.000
_cell.angle_alpha   90.00
_cell.angle_beta   90.00
_cell.angle_gamma   90.00
#
_symmetry.space_group_name_H-M   'P 1'
#
loop_
_entity.id
_entity.type
_entity.pdbx_description
1 polymer ?
#
loop_
_entity_poly.entity_id
_entity_poly.type
_entity_poly.pdbx_seq_one_letter_code
_entity_poly.pdbx_strand_id
1 'polypeptide(L)'
;MILPSSVPKRKKAEKELFKDTHTIESNEIICKLVKSCGNYLFTAITEQGEEVFVSIPERFRNTFYFAQGGFVICSPLDSKKVKGEIRTVLQKDNIKALINEGRW
;
A
#
# COMPACT_ATOMS: atom_id res chain seq x y z
N MET A 1 -11.74 -10.79 -29.70
CA MET A 1 -11.48 -10.03 -28.45
C MET A 1 -10.16 -10.54 -27.87
N ILE A 2 -9.04 -9.83 -28.08
CA ILE A 2 -7.73 -10.25 -27.54
C ILE A 2 -7.74 -9.90 -26.06
N LEU A 3 -7.84 -10.90 -25.19
CA LEU A 3 -7.70 -10.70 -23.76
C LEU A 3 -6.26 -10.24 -23.49
N PRO A 4 -6.05 -9.05 -22.87
CA PRO A 4 -4.70 -8.56 -22.64
C PRO A 4 -3.93 -9.53 -21.73
N SER A 5 -2.73 -9.90 -22.17
CA SER A 5 -1.87 -10.87 -21.49
C SER A 5 -1.54 -10.43 -20.07
N SER A 6 -1.25 -11.39 -19.19
CA SER A 6 -0.92 -11.15 -17.79
C SER A 6 0.39 -10.37 -17.60
N VAL A 7 1.32 -10.47 -18.56
CA VAL A 7 2.67 -9.91 -18.44
C VAL A 7 2.70 -8.37 -18.45
N PRO A 8 2.10 -7.65 -19.42
CA PRO A 8 2.05 -6.19 -19.39
C PRO A 8 1.28 -5.65 -18.18
N LYS A 9 0.20 -6.34 -17.76
CA LYS A 9 -0.56 -5.99 -16.57
C LYS A 9 0.30 -6.07 -15.31
N ARG A 10 1.06 -7.16 -15.15
CA ARG A 10 1.99 -7.35 -14.03
C ARG A 10 3.09 -6.29 -14.01
N LYS A 11 3.71 -5.99 -15.17
CA LYS A 11 4.73 -4.92 -15.27
C LYS A 11 4.17 -3.55 -14.89
N LYS A 12 2.94 -3.24 -15.30
CA LYS A 12 2.27 -1.99 -14.92
C LYS A 12 2.01 -1.94 -13.41
N ALA A 13 1.48 -3.02 -12.84
CA ALA A 13 1.21 -3.12 -11.41
C ALA A 13 2.50 -3.01 -10.57
N GLU A 14 3.59 -3.63 -11.01
CA GLU A 14 4.91 -3.51 -10.37
C GLU A 14 5.40 -2.06 -10.36
N LYS A 15 5.32 -1.38 -11.51
CA LYS A 15 5.71 0.04 -11.62
C LYS A 15 4.87 0.95 -10.73
N GLU A 16 3.58 0.64 -10.54
CA GLU A 16 2.70 1.39 -9.64
C GLU A 16 3.00 1.12 -8.16
N LEU A 17 3.22 -0.15 -7.81
CA LEU A 17 3.46 -0.59 -6.42
C LEU A 17 4.79 -0.12 -5.85
N PHE A 18 5.81 0.02 -6.71
CA PHE A 18 7.16 0.47 -6.34
C PHE A 18 7.50 1.82 -6.97
N LYS A 19 6.49 2.66 -7.21
CA LYS A 19 6.70 3.96 -7.83
C LYS A 19 7.57 4.82 -6.90
N ASP A 20 8.68 5.34 -7.41
CA ASP A 20 9.59 6.26 -6.70
C ASP A 20 8.98 7.63 -6.36
N THR A 21 7.69 7.84 -6.59
CA THR A 21 7.03 9.10 -6.26
C THR A 21 6.54 9.04 -4.82
N HIS A 22 7.30 9.67 -3.93
CA HIS A 22 7.06 9.77 -2.48
C HIS A 22 5.93 10.74 -2.11
N THR A 23 5.22 11.31 -3.08
CA THR A 23 4.19 12.30 -2.81
C THR A 23 2.97 11.61 -2.20
N ILE A 24 2.79 11.80 -0.90
CA ILE A 24 1.56 11.48 -0.19
C ILE A 24 0.49 12.47 -0.67
N GLU A 25 -0.60 11.96 -1.26
CA GLU A 25 -1.72 12.83 -1.61
C GLU A 25 -2.49 13.24 -0.35
N SER A 26 -3.19 14.37 -0.38
CA SER A 26 -3.79 15.00 0.82
C SER A 26 -4.73 14.12 1.64
N ASN A 27 -5.28 13.05 1.06
CA ASN A 27 -6.20 12.15 1.75
C ASN A 27 -5.56 10.81 2.12
N GLU A 28 -4.31 10.56 1.73
CA GLU A 28 -3.64 9.29 1.96
C GLU A 28 -2.97 9.24 3.33
N ILE A 29 -2.79 8.03 3.83
CA ILE A 29 -2.21 7.79 5.16
C ILE A 29 -1.04 6.81 5.05
N ILE A 30 0.01 7.03 5.84
CA ILE A 30 1.05 6.04 6.04
C ILE A 30 0.57 5.00 7.05
N CYS A 31 0.72 3.73 6.69
CA CYS A 31 0.39 2.60 7.55
C CYS A 31 1.58 1.65 7.66
N LYS A 32 1.84 1.14 8.87
CA LYS A 32 2.78 0.04 9.11
C LYS A 32 2.02 -1.28 9.18
N LEU A 33 2.31 -2.23 8.29
CA LEU A 33 1.67 -3.54 8.28
C LEU A 33 2.06 -4.35 9.54
N VAL A 34 1.06 -4.89 10.23
CA VAL A 34 1.24 -5.67 11.46
C VAL A 34 1.00 -7.15 11.19
N LYS A 35 -0.17 -7.55 10.71
CA LYS A 35 -0.50 -8.97 10.54
C LYS A 35 -1.39 -9.18 9.32
N SER A 36 -1.18 -10.28 8.61
CA SER A 36 -2.14 -10.73 7.59
C SER A 36 -3.36 -11.37 8.25
N CYS A 37 -4.55 -10.92 7.87
CA CYS A 37 -5.83 -11.43 8.39
C CYS A 37 -6.50 -12.43 7.44
N GLY A 38 -5.85 -12.79 6.33
CA GLY A 38 -6.48 -13.54 5.25
C GLY A 38 -7.44 -12.67 4.42
N ASN A 39 -8.02 -13.24 3.37
CA ASN A 39 -8.93 -12.54 2.44
C ASN A 39 -8.40 -11.19 1.94
N TYR A 40 -7.09 -11.12 1.65
CA TYR A 40 -6.41 -9.90 1.17
C TYR A 40 -6.46 -8.72 2.15
N LEU A 41 -6.68 -8.97 3.44
CA LEU A 41 -6.68 -7.98 4.51
C LEU A 41 -5.42 -8.08 5.36
N PHE A 42 -4.98 -6.93 5.85
CA PHE A 42 -3.94 -6.78 6.86
C PHE A 42 -4.44 -5.88 7.99
N THR A 43 -4.00 -6.14 9.22
CA THR A 43 -3.98 -5.08 10.23
C THR A 43 -2.74 -4.23 10.03
N ALA A 44 -2.91 -2.93 10.25
CA ALA A 44 -1.85 -1.96 10.15
C ALA A 44 -2.00 -0.87 11.21
N ILE A 45 -0.88 -0.27 11.62
CA ILE A 45 -0.86 0.86 12.54
C ILE A 45 -0.76 2.15 11.73
N THR A 46 -1.65 3.10 11.99
CA THR A 46 -1.65 4.43 11.37
C THR A 46 -0.63 5.37 12.03
N GLU A 47 -0.41 6.54 11.43
CA GLU A 47 0.40 7.63 12.02
C GLU A 47 -0.06 8.05 13.42
N GLN A 48 -1.33 7.84 13.75
CA GLN A 48 -1.93 8.16 15.05
C GLN A 48 -1.73 7.04 16.10
N GLY A 49 -1.13 5.92 15.70
CA GLY A 49 -0.95 4.75 16.57
C GLY A 49 -2.17 3.83 16.65
N GLU A 50 -3.22 4.06 15.85
CA GLU A 50 -4.42 3.23 15.83
C GLU A 50 -4.22 1.99 14.96
N GLU A 51 -4.68 0.83 15.44
CA GLU A 51 -4.70 -0.40 14.64
C GLU A 51 -5.97 -0.46 13.78
N VAL A 52 -5.80 -0.52 12.46
CA VAL A 52 -6.86 -0.51 11.46
C VAL A 52 -6.71 -1.66 10.48
N PHE A 53 -7.81 -2.01 9.79
CA PHE A 53 -7.73 -2.95 8.65
C PHE A 53 -7.47 -2.20 7.35
N VAL A 54 -6.55 -2.74 6.56
CA VAL A 54 -6.25 -2.29 5.19
C VAL A 54 -6.40 -3.46 4.22
N SER A 55 -6.84 -3.17 3.00
CA SER A 55 -7.01 -4.17 1.94
C SER A 55 -5.93 -4.07 0.86
N ILE A 56 -5.59 -5.21 0.26
CA ILE A 56 -4.75 -5.27 -0.94
C ILE A 56 -5.64 -5.04 -2.18
N PRO A 57 -5.31 -4.09 -3.06
CA PRO A 57 -6.00 -3.89 -4.34
C PRO A 57 -5.97 -5.14 -5.20
N GLU A 58 -7.03 -5.36 -5.97
CA GLU A 58 -7.17 -6.53 -6.85
C GLU A 58 -5.98 -6.75 -7.79
N ARG A 59 -5.42 -5.66 -8.33
CA ARG A 59 -4.25 -5.70 -9.22
C ARG A 59 -2.97 -6.21 -8.56
N PHE A 60 -2.89 -6.23 -7.24
CA PHE A 60 -1.73 -6.75 -6.49
C PHE A 60 -1.98 -8.12 -5.88
N ARG A 61 -3.25 -8.55 -5.78
CA ARG A 61 -3.63 -9.86 -5.23
C ARG A 61 -2.98 -10.99 -6.05
N ASN A 62 -2.51 -12.02 -5.34
CA ASN A 62 -1.86 -13.21 -5.90
C ASN A 62 -0.61 -12.94 -6.77
N THR A 63 -0.12 -11.70 -6.79
CA THR A 63 1.00 -11.27 -7.63
C THR A 63 2.16 -10.80 -6.77
N PHE A 64 1.88 -10.04 -5.71
CA PHE A 64 2.87 -9.51 -4.79
C PHE A 64 2.66 -10.02 -3.37
N TYR A 65 3.76 -10.17 -2.65
CA TYR A 65 3.76 -10.55 -1.25
C TYR A 65 4.00 -9.31 -0.38
N PHE A 66 3.18 -9.15 0.66
CA PHE A 66 3.30 -8.08 1.63
C PHE A 66 3.75 -8.65 2.96
N ALA A 67 4.89 -8.19 3.46
CA ALA A 67 5.47 -8.65 4.71
C ALA A 67 5.05 -7.77 5.90
N GLN A 68 4.95 -8.40 7.07
CA GLN A 68 4.82 -7.69 8.34
C GLN A 68 6.00 -6.73 8.56
N GLY A 69 5.71 -5.57 9.14
CA GLY A 69 6.70 -4.52 9.42
C GLY A 69 6.98 -3.60 8.22
N GLY A 70 6.47 -3.93 7.03
CA GLY A 70 6.53 -3.03 5.87
C GLY A 70 5.69 -1.78 6.05
N PHE A 71 6.15 -0.67 5.48
CA PHE A 71 5.39 0.57 5.42
C PHE A 71 4.73 0.70 4.05
N VAL A 72 3.50 1.18 4.05
CA VAL A 72 2.69 1.36 2.84
C VAL A 72 1.96 2.69 2.92
N ILE A 73 1.69 3.29 1.76
CA ILE A 73 0.71 4.37 1.64
C ILE A 73 -0.63 3.74 1.33
N CYS A 74 -1.65 4.12 2.08
CA CYS A 74 -3.01 3.65 1.87
C CYS A 74 -3.91 4.81 1.41
N SER A 75 -4.69 4.57 0.37
CA SER A 75 -5.78 5.45 -0.02
C SER A 75 -7.00 5.13 0.85
N PRO A 76 -7.67 6.12 1.46
CA PRO A 76 -8.76 5.87 2.41
C PRO A 76 -9.97 5.28 1.71
N LEU A 77 -10.72 4.45 2.43
CA LEU A 77 -12.01 3.89 2.00
C LEU A 77 -13.13 4.33 2.93
N ASP A 78 -14.31 4.56 2.36
CA ASP A 78 -15.54 4.85 3.09
C ASP A 78 -16.21 3.59 3.65
N SER A 79 -15.41 2.67 4.22
CA SER A 79 -15.91 1.44 4.82
C SER A 79 -15.77 1.48 6.34
N LYS A 80 -16.79 0.97 7.03
CA LYS A 80 -16.79 0.88 8.50
C LYS A 80 -15.68 -0.02 9.04
N LYS A 81 -15.32 -1.07 8.29
CA LYS A 81 -14.37 -2.10 8.73
C LYS A 81 -12.97 -1.90 8.18
N VAL A 82 -12.84 -1.49 6.92
CA VAL A 82 -11.55 -1.34 6.22
C VAL A 82 -11.29 0.14 6.01
N LYS A 83 -10.21 0.65 6.59
CA LYS A 83 -9.90 2.09 6.59
C LYS A 83 -9.22 2.55 5.31
N GLY A 84 -8.55 1.66 4.58
CA GLY A 84 -7.91 2.03 3.33
C GLY A 84 -7.43 0.85 2.50
N GLU A 85 -7.06 1.16 1.25
CA GLU A 85 -6.48 0.24 0.29
C GLU A 85 -5.02 0.59 0.05
N ILE A 86 -4.15 -0.42 -0.01
CA ILE A 86 -2.71 -0.21 -0.23
C ILE A 86 -2.48 0.36 -1.63
N ARG A 87 -1.88 1.54 -1.73
CA ARG A 87 -1.51 2.15 -3.02
C ARG A 87 -0.10 1.78 -3.45
N THR A 88 0.87 1.97 -2.57
CA THR A 88 2.30 1.76 -2.84
C THR A 88 3.03 1.27 -1.60
N VAL A 89 4.16 0.58 -1.80
CA VAL A 89 5.05 0.13 -0.73
C VAL A 89 6.18 1.14 -0.55
N LEU A 90 6.44 1.53 0.70
CA LEU A 90 7.54 2.43 1.04
C LEU A 90 8.80 1.60 1.34
N GLN A 91 9.78 1.74 0.46
CA GLN A 91 11.13 1.21 0.65
C GLN A 91 11.97 2.16 1.51
N LYS A 92 13.12 1.67 1.99
CA LYS A 92 14.01 2.43 2.89
C LYS A 92 14.40 3.79 2.31
N ASP A 93 14.65 3.88 1.01
CA ASP A 93 15.07 5.14 0.39
C ASP A 93 13.88 6.09 0.21
N ASN A 94 12.67 5.58 -0.01
CA ASN A 94 11.44 6.37 0.02
C ASN A 94 11.21 7.00 1.41
N ILE A 95 11.41 6.21 2.48
CA ILE A 95 11.26 6.67 3.87
C ILE A 95 12.31 7.76 4.17
N LYS A 96 13.57 7.57 3.78
CA LYS A 96 14.61 8.60 3.95
C LYS A 96 14.27 9.88 3.21
N ALA A 97 13.74 9.79 1.99
CA ALA A 97 13.32 10.96 1.22
C ALA A 97 12.19 11.71 1.94
N LEU A 98 11.17 11.01 2.43
CA LEU A 98 10.08 11.58 3.23
C LEU A 98 10.59 12.29 4.50
N ILE A 99 11.54 11.67 5.22
CA ILE A 99 12.16 12.28 6.41
C ILE A 99 12.90 13.57 6.05
N ASN A 100 13.72 13.55 4.98
CA ASN A 100 14.45 14.72 4.52
C ASN A 100 13.52 15.87 4.07
N GLU A 101 12.34 15.54 3.56
CA GLU A 101 11.30 16.50 3.17
C GLU A 101 10.42 16.95 4.36
N GLY A 102 10.56 16.36 5.55
CA GLY A 102 9.73 16.65 6.72
C GLY A 102 8.28 16.15 6.58
N ARG A 103 8.06 15.08 5.81
CA ARG A 103 6.75 14.49 5.47
C ARG A 103 6.57 13.07 6.01
N TRP A 104 7.38 12.68 6.98
CA TRP A 104 7.30 11.39 7.66
C TRP A 104 6.59 11.51 9.02
#